data_AF-A0A2V7VPQ8-F1
#
_entry.id   AF-A0A2V7VPQ8-F1
#
_cell.length_a   1.000
_cell.length_b   1.000
_cell.length_c   1.000
_cell.angle_alpha   90.00
_cell.angle_beta   90.00
_cell.angle_gamma   90.00
#
_symmetry.space_group_name_H-M   'P 1'
#
loop_
_entity.id
_entity.type
_entity.pdbx_description
1 polymer ?
#
loop_
_entity_poly.entity_id
_entity_poly.type
_entity_poly.pdbx_seq_one_letter_code
_entity_poly.pdbx_strand_id
1 'polypeptide(L)'
;MRSEAIWSRWDTPALARALQALGLTGEVRCKLVPGLYGAARIDHLGFSRIDGPGGPVSWDAPVWRGEAGAGYTPFRHALAKVSYQRNWRNGGRVQELGLAIGQLVLWF
;
A
#
# COMPACT_ATOMS: atom_id res chain seq x y z
N MET A 1 -7.54 2.07 14.35
CA MET A 1 -6.78 1.11 13.53
C MET A 1 -7.77 0.40 12.62
N ARG A 2 -7.40 0.18 11.36
CA ARG A 2 -8.20 -0.58 10.39
C ARG A 2 -7.27 -1.56 9.69
N SER A 3 -7.76 -2.76 9.42
CA SER A 3 -7.07 -3.73 8.57
C SER A 3 -8.05 -4.39 7.63
N GLU A 4 -7.56 -4.83 6.47
CA GLU A 4 -8.34 -5.46 5.44
C GLU A 4 -7.48 -6.52 4.73
N ALA A 5 -8.10 -7.64 4.37
CA ALA A 5 -7.46 -8.73 3.65
C ALA A 5 -8.40 -9.21 2.55
N ILE A 6 -7.87 -9.29 1.33
CA ILE A 6 -8.61 -9.71 0.14
C ILE A 6 -7.87 -10.88 -0.47
N TRP A 7 -8.52 -12.03 -0.53
CA TRP A 7 -8.01 -13.18 -1.25
C TRP A 7 -8.83 -13.36 -2.52
N SER A 8 -8.14 -13.44 -3.66
CA SER A 8 -8.74 -13.62 -4.97
C SER A 8 -8.20 -14.87 -5.63
N ARG A 9 -9.08 -15.62 -6.28
CA ARG A 9 -8.75 -16.83 -7.02
C ARG A 9 -9.42 -16.80 -8.38
N TRP A 10 -8.66 -17.18 -9.41
CA TRP A 10 -9.15 -17.34 -10.77
C TRP A 10 -8.78 -18.72 -11.30
N ASP A 11 -9.79 -19.46 -11.77
CA ASP A 11 -9.58 -20.68 -12.52
C ASP A 11 -9.46 -20.29 -14.00
N THR A 12 -8.33 -20.66 -14.63
CA THR A 12 -8.04 -20.28 -16.03
C THR A 12 -7.89 -21.55 -16.88
N PRO A 13 -8.55 -21.65 -18.05
CA PRO A 13 -8.50 -22.88 -18.86
C PRO A 13 -7.10 -23.22 -19.37
N ALA A 14 -6.24 -22.20 -19.49
CA ALA A 14 -4.89 -22.33 -20.03
C ALA A 14 -3.85 -22.81 -19.00
N LEU A 15 -4.17 -22.84 -17.70
CA LEU A 15 -3.25 -23.24 -16.64
C LEU A 15 -3.84 -24.38 -15.82
N ALA A 16 -3.01 -25.39 -15.52
CA ALA A 16 -3.41 -26.53 -14.70
C ALA A 16 -3.68 -26.17 -13.22
N ARG A 17 -3.23 -24.99 -12.77
CA ARG A 17 -3.43 -24.48 -11.40
C ARG A 17 -4.12 -23.13 -11.42
N ALA A 18 -4.97 -22.90 -10.43
CA ALA A 18 -5.64 -21.62 -10.24
C ALA A 18 -4.65 -20.51 -9.88
N LEU A 19 -4.85 -19.34 -10.46
CA LEU A 19 -4.12 -18.13 -10.10
C LEU A 19 -4.71 -17.57 -8.82
N GLN A 20 -3.86 -17.22 -7.86
CA GLN A 20 -4.29 -16.63 -6.60
C GLN A 20 -3.54 -15.33 -6.33
N ALA A 21 -4.23 -14.37 -5.72
CA ALA A 21 -3.67 -13.14 -5.21
C ALA A 21 -4.13 -12.89 -3.77
N LEU A 22 -3.24 -12.33 -2.95
CA LEU A 22 -3.54 -11.91 -1.59
C LEU A 22 -3.18 -10.43 -1.44
N GLY A 23 -4.20 -9.60 -1.23
CA GLY A 23 -4.06 -8.20 -0.83
C GLY A 23 -4.20 -8.08 0.68
N LEU A 24 -3.27 -7.40 1.35
CA LEU A 24 -3.35 -7.05 2.76
C LEU A 24 -3.17 -5.54 2.91
N THR A 25 -3.98 -4.93 3.75
CA THR A 25 -3.88 -3.51 4.09
C THR A 25 -3.99 -3.34 5.60
N GLY A 26 -3.14 -2.50 6.17
CA GLY A 26 -3.21 -2.08 7.56
C GLY A 26 -3.03 -0.58 7.66
N GLU A 27 -3.91 0.09 8.39
CA GLU A 27 -3.84 1.52 8.66
C GLU A 27 -3.95 1.79 10.17
N VAL A 28 -3.04 2.61 10.66
CA VAL A 28 -3.04 3.11 12.03
C VAL A 28 -3.03 4.63 11.98
N ARG A 29 -3.89 5.24 12.80
CA ARG A 29 -3.92 6.68 13.02
C ARG A 29 -4.01 6.95 14.51
N CYS A 30 -3.12 7.80 14.99
CA CYS A 30 -3.02 8.16 16.40
C CYS A 30 -3.00 9.68 16.55
N LYS A 31 -3.84 10.21 17.44
CA LYS A 31 -3.79 11.62 17.84
C LYS A 31 -2.67 11.78 18.86
N LEU A 32 -1.73 12.68 18.60
CA LEU A 32 -0.57 12.90 19.47
C LEU A 32 -0.86 14.04 20.46
N VAL A 33 -1.32 15.18 19.95
CA VAL A 33 -1.75 16.34 20.73
C VAL A 33 -2.98 16.98 20.08
N PRO A 34 -3.69 17.91 20.73
CA PRO A 34 -4.75 18.67 20.07
C PRO A 34 -4.26 19.29 18.75
N GLY A 35 -4.96 18.99 17.66
CA GLY A 35 -4.61 19.46 16.32
C GLY A 35 -3.56 18.61 15.58
N LEU A 36 -2.77 17.76 16.25
CA LEU A 36 -1.73 16.94 15.60
C LEU A 36 -2.07 15.45 15.63
N TYR A 37 -1.96 14.78 14.48
CA TYR A 37 -2.07 13.33 14.39
C TYR A 37 -0.96 12.75 13.51
N GLY A 38 -0.55 11.52 13.83
CA GLY A 38 0.26 10.66 12.98
C GLY A 38 -0.59 9.58 12.33
N ALA A 39 -0.24 9.17 11.12
CA ALA A 39 -0.85 8.07 10.42
C ALA A 39 0.22 7.23 9.72
N ALA A 40 0.00 5.92 9.67
CA ALA A 40 0.82 5.00 8.92
C ALA A 40 -0.07 3.97 8.25
N ARG A 41 0.29 3.60 7.02
CA ARG A 41 -0.39 2.59 6.21
C ARG A 41 0.65 1.63 5.63
N ILE A 42 0.31 0.36 5.61
CA ILE A 42 1.07 -0.68 4.91
C ILE A 42 0.12 -1.47 4.03
N ASP A 43 0.52 -1.69 2.78
CA ASP A 43 -0.17 -2.55 1.83
C ASP A 43 0.79 -3.59 1.28
N HIS A 44 0.28 -4.81 1.12
CA HIS A 44 0.96 -5.90 0.44
C HIS A 44 0.04 -6.50 -0.63
N LEU A 45 0.59 -6.76 -1.81
CA LEU A 45 -0.06 -7.55 -2.84
C LEU A 45 0.87 -8.69 -3.25
N GLY A 46 0.48 -9.91 -2.90
CA GLY A 46 1.21 -11.14 -3.19
C GLY A 46 0.48 -12.00 -4.23
N PHE A 47 1.25 -12.81 -4.95
CA PHE A 47 0.78 -13.63 -6.06
C PHE A 47 1.27 -15.07 -5.92
N SER A 48 0.43 -16.05 -6.27
CA SER A 48 0.80 -17.46 -6.32
C SER A 48 1.93 -17.72 -7.34
N ARG A 49 2.55 -18.90 -7.25
CA ARG A 49 3.60 -19.31 -8.19
C ARG A 49 3.02 -20.18 -9.30
N ILE A 50 3.58 -20.01 -10.49
CA ILE A 50 3.34 -20.82 -11.69
C ILE A 50 4.65 -21.42 -12.17
N ASP A 51 4.57 -22.49 -12.95
CA ASP A 51 5.75 -23.12 -13.53
C ASP A 51 6.27 -22.26 -14.69
N GLY A 52 7.47 -21.70 -14.50
CA GLY A 52 8.18 -20.94 -15.52
C GLY A 52 9.29 -21.76 -16.18
N PRO A 53 9.88 -21.27 -17.28
CA PRO A 53 10.97 -21.96 -17.99
C PRO A 53 12.21 -22.28 -17.14
N GLY A 54 12.41 -21.55 -16.04
CA GLY A 54 13.52 -21.73 -15.10
C GLY A 54 13.09 -22.23 -13.71
N GLY A 55 11.85 -22.70 -13.55
CA GLY A 55 11.28 -23.14 -12.27
C GLY A 55 10.12 -22.26 -11.77
N PRO A 56 9.61 -22.52 -10.55
CA PRO A 56 8.43 -21.82 -10.01
C PRO A 56 8.67 -20.33 -9.81
N VAL A 57 7.87 -19.49 -10.46
CA VAL A 57 7.94 -18.02 -10.39
C VAL A 57 6.57 -17.43 -10.07
N SER A 58 6.51 -16.31 -9.35
CA SER A 58 5.23 -15.59 -9.15
C SER A 58 4.69 -15.10 -10.50
N TRP A 59 3.39 -15.26 -10.72
CA TRP A 59 2.77 -14.92 -12.02
C TRP A 59 2.70 -13.40 -12.28
N ASP A 60 2.79 -12.58 -11.25
CA ASP A 60 3.09 -11.14 -11.32
C ASP A 60 4.03 -10.75 -10.16
N ALA A 61 4.61 -9.56 -10.23
CA ALA A 61 5.58 -9.03 -9.29
C ALA A 61 4.93 -8.62 -7.96
N PRO A 62 5.26 -9.28 -6.84
CA PRO A 62 4.75 -8.88 -5.52
C PRO A 62 5.10 -7.43 -5.20
N VAL A 63 4.14 -6.72 -4.59
CA VAL A 63 4.27 -5.31 -4.24
C VAL A 63 4.14 -5.11 -2.74
N TRP A 64 4.99 -4.25 -2.20
CA TRP A 64 4.86 -3.68 -0.87
C TRP A 64 4.77 -2.17 -0.98
N ARG A 65 3.87 -1.57 -0.21
CA ARG A 65 3.75 -0.12 -0.09
C ARG A 65 3.68 0.24 1.38
N GLY A 66 4.58 1.09 1.82
CA GLY A 66 4.50 1.74 3.12
C GLY A 66 4.23 3.21 2.93
N GLU A 67 3.32 3.78 3.70
CA GLU A 67 3.08 5.21 3.78
C GLU A 67 3.09 5.64 5.24
N ALA A 68 3.79 6.73 5.56
CA ALA A 68 3.76 7.35 6.86
C ALA A 68 3.57 8.84 6.70
N GLY A 69 2.74 9.45 7.56
CA GLY A 69 2.43 10.86 7.47
C GLY A 69 1.92 11.46 8.76
N ALA A 70 1.83 12.77 8.77
CA ALA A 70 1.29 13.54 9.87
C ALA A 70 0.39 14.64 9.33
N GLY A 71 -0.61 15.02 10.13
CA GLY A 71 -1.47 16.15 9.84
C GLY A 71 -1.60 17.07 11.04
N TYR A 72 -1.61 18.37 10.77
CA TYR A 72 -1.71 19.43 11.76
C TYR A 72 -2.83 20.42 11.41
N THR A 73 -3.68 20.69 12.38
CA THR A 73 -4.81 21.62 12.30
C THR A 73 -4.56 22.78 13.27
N PRO A 74 -3.91 23.87 12.83
CA PRO A 74 -3.64 25.02 13.69
C PRO A 74 -4.92 25.78 14.08
N PHE A 75 -5.90 25.84 13.16
CA PHE A 75 -7.18 26.52 13.34
C PHE A 75 -8.30 25.66 12.75
N ARG A 76 -9.57 25.93 13.12
CA ARG A 76 -10.75 25.17 12.67
C ARG A 76 -11.00 25.17 11.15
N HIS A 77 -10.25 25.95 10.39
CA HIS A 77 -10.41 26.20 8.96
C HIS A 77 -9.17 25.84 8.13
N ALA A 78 -8.16 25.22 8.75
CA ALA A 78 -6.90 24.90 8.08
C ALA A 78 -6.35 23.52 8.50
N LEU A 79 -5.93 22.73 7.53
CA LEU A 79 -5.30 21.42 7.73
C LEU A 79 -4.08 21.30 6.82
N ALA A 80 -2.90 21.18 7.42
CA ALA A 80 -1.69 20.79 6.74
C ALA A 80 -1.48 19.29 6.91
N LYS A 81 -1.07 18.60 5.85
CA LYS A 81 -0.69 17.18 5.87
C LYS A 81 0.60 16.99 5.10
N VAL A 82 1.43 16.09 5.60
CA VAL A 82 2.60 15.59 4.90
C VAL A 82 2.59 14.07 4.99
N SER A 83 2.88 13.40 3.87
CA SER A 83 3.10 11.95 3.87
C SER A 83 4.27 11.57 2.98
N TYR A 84 4.90 10.47 3.33
CA TYR A 84 5.96 9.84 2.57
C TYR A 84 5.55 8.40 2.28
N GLN A 85 5.50 8.08 0.99
CA GLN A 85 5.17 6.75 0.50
C GLN A 85 6.40 6.11 -0.12
N ARG A 86 6.68 4.86 0.26
CA ARG A 86 7.73 4.03 -0.34
C ARG A 86 7.12 2.76 -0.89
N ASN A 87 7.42 2.48 -2.15
CA ASN A 87 6.93 1.31 -2.86
C ASN A 87 8.11 0.41 -3.19
N TRP A 88 7.95 -0.89 -2.96
CA TRP A 88 8.86 -1.93 -3.40
C TRP A 88 8.10 -2.90 -4.31
N ARG A 89 8.66 -3.19 -5.47
CA ARG A 89 8.10 -4.12 -6.44
C ARG A 89 9.17 -5.09 -6.90
N ASN A 90 8.96 -6.37 -6.63
CA ASN A 90 9.89 -7.43 -7.04
C ASN A 90 9.63 -7.83 -8.50
N GLY A 91 9.87 -6.89 -9.42
CA GLY A 91 9.74 -7.09 -10.86
C GLY A 91 9.59 -5.78 -11.66
N GLY A 92 9.99 -5.81 -12.93
CA GLY A 92 10.01 -4.63 -13.80
C GLY A 92 11.27 -3.76 -13.65
N ARG A 93 11.30 -2.63 -14.37
CA ARG A 93 12.48 -1.74 -14.45
C ARG A 93 12.72 -0.89 -13.20
N VAL A 94 11.65 -0.56 -12.47
CA VAL A 94 11.71 0.25 -11.24
C VAL A 94 11.25 -0.63 -10.09
N GLN A 95 12.19 -1.03 -9.24
CA GLN A 95 11.94 -1.91 -8.10
C GLN A 95 11.63 -1.14 -6.82
N GLU A 96 12.03 0.13 -6.75
CA GLU A 96 11.80 0.98 -5.60
C GLU A 96 11.44 2.41 -6.02
N LEU A 97 10.44 3.01 -5.37
CA LEU A 97 10.08 4.41 -5.58
C LEU A 97 9.59 5.06 -4.27
N GLY A 98 10.25 6.15 -3.89
CA GLY A 98 9.84 7.03 -2.79
C GLY A 98 9.15 8.29 -3.30
N LEU A 99 8.04 8.69 -2.68
CA LEU A 99 7.26 9.87 -3.02
C LEU A 99 6.94 10.66 -1.75
N ALA A 100 7.22 11.95 -1.77
CA ALA A 100 6.81 12.89 -0.73
C ALA A 100 5.60 13.69 -1.19
N ILE A 101 4.60 13.82 -0.33
CA ILE A 101 3.34 14.47 -0.62
C ILE A 101 3.08 15.50 0.47
N GLY A 102 2.74 16.72 0.06
CA GLY A 102 2.27 17.79 0.94
C GLY A 102 0.90 18.26 0.50
N GLN A 103 -0.01 18.45 1.45
CA GLN A 103 -1.36 18.97 1.20
C GLN A 103 -1.70 20.05 2.22
N LEU A 104 -2.23 21.18 1.73
CA LEU A 104 -2.82 22.21 2.56
C LEU A 104 -4.29 22.37 2.16
N VAL A 105 -5.20 22.21 3.12
CA VAL A 105 -6.64 22.31 2.92
C VAL A 105 -7.17 23.48 3.75
N LEU A 106 -7.89 24.39 3.11
CA LEU A 106 -8.57 25.52 3.72
C LEU A 106 -10.08 25.40 3.46
N TRP A 107 -10.91 25.65 4.46
CA TRP A 107 -12.38 25.58 4.34
C TRP A 107 -13.08 26.69 5.13
N PHE A 108 -14.26 27.11 4.68
CA PHE A 108 -15.06 28.20 5.25
C PHE A 108 -16.32 27.68 5.95
#